data_AF-A0A958FCN4-F1
#
_entry.id   AF-A0A958FCN4-F1
#
_cell.length_a   1.000
_cell.length_b   1.000
_cell.length_c   1.000
_cell.angle_alpha   90.00
_cell.angle_beta   90.00
_cell.angle_gamma   90.00
#
_symmetry.space_group_name_H-M   'P 1'
#
loop_
_entity.id
_entity.type
_entity.pdbx_description
1 polymer ?
#
loop_
_entity_poly.entity_id
_entity_poly.type
_entity_poly.pdbx_seq_one_letter_code
_entity_poly.pdbx_strand_id
1 'polypeptide(L)'
;MNDQKMLTRAFAVFSFLFSLVIYTMTMAPTVSFWDCGEFIACSYRLAVPHPPGAPLYLLVGRVFTLIPDFLIEDIAKRVNLISVLSSAFTILFLHLTIVHLIREYLKETDGFFRYVPHVSATIGALCFAFSHSFWFNAVEAEVYAPSMLFTSLSVWLIFKWSEISEEAGNEKYLLLIAYLVGLAIGVHLLNILTLPMIFMIIYYKRFEINATSFFLLVLVGGAITGFVYEMVVLIPEAIEIFDFGGLLVILLISLMILGFAIRNGHKVLSIALTCILLITVGYSSYMMIYIRSGLDPNIDENDPETVEAFISYLKREQYGEHHLSRTKQWKDSPNGNNYSSAFEFFWKYQVYEMYVRYFLWNFGGIEDTQDFSRERKRADPWQLWWLPLIIGMLGISHHFQRDWKHGLAIFALFFMTGLAIIIYLNQP
;
A
#
# COMPACT_ATOMS: atom_id res chain seq x y z
N MET A 1 -22.20 -9.17 24.08
CA MET A 1 -20.99 -8.46 23.62
C MET A 1 -19.78 -9.40 23.38
N ASN A 2 -19.52 -10.39 24.25
CA ASN A 2 -18.46 -11.38 24.03
C ASN A 2 -18.68 -12.27 22.80
N ASP A 3 -19.92 -12.73 22.58
CA ASP A 3 -20.24 -13.60 21.44
C ASP A 3 -20.01 -12.92 20.09
N GLN A 4 -20.33 -11.63 19.96
CA GLN A 4 -20.12 -10.86 18.73
C GLN A 4 -18.64 -10.65 18.39
N LYS A 5 -17.80 -10.45 19.41
CA LYS A 5 -16.34 -10.39 19.24
C LYS A 5 -15.78 -11.74 18.85
N MET A 6 -16.29 -12.82 19.45
CA MET A 6 -15.92 -14.18 19.10
C MET A 6 -16.29 -14.52 17.65
N LEU A 7 -17.50 -14.17 17.21
CA LEU A 7 -17.95 -14.35 15.82
C LEU A 7 -17.05 -13.60 14.84
N THR A 8 -16.76 -12.31 15.08
CA THR A 8 -15.86 -11.53 14.21
C THR A 8 -14.50 -12.21 14.09
N ARG A 9 -13.92 -12.67 15.20
CA ARG A 9 -12.63 -13.36 15.19
C ARG A 9 -12.70 -14.68 14.43
N ALA A 10 -13.74 -15.48 14.65
CA ALA A 10 -13.90 -16.77 13.99
C ALA A 10 -14.01 -16.63 12.46
N PHE A 11 -14.83 -15.71 11.97
CA PHE A 11 -14.98 -15.47 10.53
C PHE A 11 -13.76 -14.81 9.89
N ALA A 12 -13.07 -13.91 10.61
CA ALA A 12 -11.81 -13.34 10.16
C ALA A 12 -10.70 -14.40 10.05
N VAL A 13 -10.57 -15.27 11.06
CA VAL A 13 -9.62 -16.40 11.05
C VAL A 13 -9.98 -17.40 9.96
N PHE A 14 -11.27 -17.68 9.73
CA PHE A 14 -11.70 -18.50 8.60
C PHE A 14 -11.27 -17.90 7.27
N SER A 15 -11.53 -16.60 7.04
CA SER A 15 -11.17 -15.92 5.80
C SER A 15 -9.64 -15.94 5.59
N PHE A 16 -8.87 -15.73 6.66
CA PHE A 16 -7.41 -15.87 6.66
C PHE A 16 -6.94 -17.27 6.29
N LEU A 17 -7.39 -18.29 7.03
CA LEU A 17 -6.93 -19.67 6.83
C LEU A 17 -7.35 -20.21 5.45
N PHE A 18 -8.55 -19.86 5.00
CA PHE A 18 -9.04 -20.26 3.70
C PHE A 18 -8.17 -19.67 2.58
N SER A 19 -7.92 -18.35 2.60
CA SER A 19 -7.04 -17.71 1.63
C SER A 19 -5.59 -18.21 1.74
N LEU A 20 -5.07 -18.41 2.95
CA LEU A 20 -3.73 -18.94 3.18
C LEU A 20 -3.55 -20.32 2.53
N VAL A 21 -4.49 -21.23 2.74
CA VAL A 21 -4.45 -22.58 2.16
C VAL A 21 -4.47 -22.50 0.64
N ILE A 22 -5.41 -21.74 0.06
CA ILE A 22 -5.55 -21.62 -1.39
C ILE A 22 -4.29 -21.02 -2.01
N TYR A 23 -3.80 -19.89 -1.49
CA TYR A 23 -2.59 -19.25 -2.01
C TYR A 23 -1.36 -20.14 -1.86
N THR A 24 -1.23 -20.88 -0.76
CA THR A 24 -0.13 -21.86 -0.60
C THR A 24 -0.21 -22.98 -1.64
N MET A 25 -1.43 -23.46 -1.95
CA MET A 25 -1.64 -24.51 -2.96
C MET A 25 -1.33 -24.05 -4.38
N THR A 26 -1.52 -22.76 -4.67
CA THR A 26 -1.30 -22.17 -6.01
C THR A 26 -0.03 -21.33 -6.11
N MET A 27 0.77 -21.26 -5.05
CA MET A 27 2.00 -20.49 -5.01
C MET A 27 3.00 -21.01 -6.05
N ALA A 28 3.76 -20.11 -6.68
CA ALA A 28 4.83 -20.49 -7.59
C ALA A 28 5.80 -21.45 -6.86
N PRO A 29 6.08 -22.64 -7.43
CA PRO A 29 6.93 -23.64 -6.78
C PRO A 29 8.40 -23.24 -6.77
N THR A 30 8.80 -22.33 -7.66
CA THR A 30 10.16 -21.82 -7.83
C THR A 30 10.09 -20.32 -8.21
N VAL A 31 11.09 -19.82 -8.96
CA VAL A 31 11.17 -18.45 -9.47
C VAL A 31 10.12 -18.20 -10.57
N SER A 32 9.31 -17.15 -10.39
CA SER A 32 8.40 -16.59 -11.41
C SER A 32 9.14 -15.67 -12.40
N PHE A 33 8.46 -15.30 -13.48
CA PHE A 33 8.93 -14.30 -14.44
C PHE A 33 9.01 -12.89 -13.81
N TRP A 34 9.74 -11.96 -14.44
CA TRP A 34 9.87 -10.55 -14.02
C TRP A 34 10.73 -10.35 -12.75
N ASP A 35 10.39 -9.38 -11.91
CA ASP A 35 11.17 -8.89 -10.76
C ASP A 35 11.33 -9.94 -9.64
N CYS A 36 10.45 -10.95 -9.61
CA CYS A 36 10.48 -12.04 -8.62
C CYS A 36 11.87 -12.69 -8.48
N GLY A 37 12.52 -13.03 -9.60
CA GLY A 37 13.83 -13.69 -9.56
C GLY A 37 14.92 -12.84 -8.94
N GLU A 38 14.90 -11.54 -9.23
CA GLU A 38 15.81 -10.57 -8.64
C GLU A 38 15.54 -10.39 -7.14
N PHE A 39 14.29 -10.17 -6.73
CA PHE A 39 13.93 -10.04 -5.32
C PHE A 39 14.30 -11.27 -4.50
N ILE A 40 14.14 -12.47 -5.05
CA ILE A 40 14.57 -13.73 -4.42
C ILE A 40 16.10 -13.77 -4.27
N ALA A 41 16.84 -13.46 -5.35
CA ALA A 41 18.30 -13.46 -5.34
C ALA A 41 18.88 -12.43 -4.36
N CYS A 42 18.35 -11.20 -4.38
CA CYS A 42 18.73 -10.11 -3.50
C CYS A 42 18.35 -10.38 -2.06
N SER A 43 17.20 -11.03 -1.79
CA SER A 43 16.84 -11.50 -0.44
C SER A 43 17.81 -12.56 0.09
N TYR A 44 18.21 -13.51 -0.76
CA TYR A 44 19.14 -14.57 -0.38
C TYR A 44 20.55 -14.03 -0.08
N ARG A 45 21.01 -13.03 -0.83
CA ARG A 45 22.37 -12.49 -0.69
C ARG A 45 22.46 -11.18 0.10
N LEU A 46 21.32 -10.61 0.50
CA LEU A 46 21.21 -9.21 0.92
C LEU A 46 21.92 -8.31 -0.09
N ALA A 47 21.51 -8.36 -1.35
CA ALA A 47 22.07 -7.58 -2.45
C ALA A 47 21.18 -6.36 -2.75
N VAL A 48 21.57 -5.51 -3.71
CA VAL A 48 20.84 -4.27 -4.05
C VAL A 48 20.13 -4.46 -5.39
N PRO A 49 18.78 -4.57 -5.40
CA PRO A 49 18.00 -4.73 -6.63
C PRO A 49 17.73 -3.37 -7.29
N HIS A 50 16.94 -3.35 -8.34
CA HIS A 50 16.49 -2.15 -9.02
C HIS A 50 15.87 -1.12 -8.05
N PRO A 51 16.01 0.19 -8.32
CA PRO A 51 15.50 1.21 -7.43
C PRO A 51 13.97 1.30 -7.41
N PRO A 52 13.37 1.58 -6.23
CA PRO A 52 14.02 2.09 -5.03
C PRO A 52 14.37 1.00 -3.98
N GLY A 53 14.59 -0.26 -4.39
CA GLY A 53 15.32 -1.25 -3.60
C GLY A 53 14.54 -2.11 -2.62
N ALA A 54 13.37 -1.68 -2.14
CA ALA A 54 12.52 -2.40 -1.18
C ALA A 54 13.29 -3.08 0.00
N PRO A 55 14.15 -2.34 0.73
CA PRO A 55 15.08 -2.91 1.70
C PRO A 55 14.43 -3.71 2.84
N LEU A 56 13.27 -3.28 3.36
CA LEU A 56 12.54 -4.04 4.37
C LEU A 56 12.04 -5.37 3.81
N TYR A 57 11.57 -5.37 2.55
CA TYR A 57 11.20 -6.60 1.87
C TYR A 57 12.39 -7.56 1.79
N LEU A 58 13.58 -7.08 1.41
CA LEU A 58 14.80 -7.91 1.34
C LEU A 58 15.24 -8.46 2.70
N LEU A 59 15.13 -7.66 3.76
CA LEU A 59 15.45 -8.09 5.12
C LEU A 59 14.50 -9.20 5.60
N VAL A 60 13.20 -9.05 5.34
CA VAL A 60 12.21 -10.11 5.61
C VAL A 60 12.49 -11.33 4.72
N GLY A 61 12.73 -11.11 3.43
CA GLY A 61 13.20 -12.10 2.46
C GLY A 61 14.34 -12.94 2.98
N ARG A 62 15.37 -12.28 3.54
CA ARG A 62 16.52 -12.95 4.14
C ARG A 62 16.11 -13.88 5.27
N VAL A 63 15.22 -13.46 6.16
CA VAL A 63 14.69 -14.32 7.24
C VAL A 63 13.99 -15.55 6.67
N PHE A 64 13.18 -15.40 5.63
CA PHE A 64 12.50 -16.53 4.99
C PHE A 64 13.48 -17.48 4.29
N THR A 65 14.57 -16.98 3.71
CA THR A 65 15.61 -17.85 3.12
C THR A 65 16.25 -18.79 4.14
N LEU A 66 16.24 -18.42 5.44
CA LEU A 66 16.78 -19.22 6.54
C LEU A 66 15.83 -20.32 7.05
N ILE A 67 14.61 -20.44 6.49
CA ILE A 67 13.72 -21.57 6.80
C ILE A 67 14.48 -22.87 6.50
N PRO A 68 14.55 -23.84 7.44
CA PRO A 68 15.32 -25.06 7.24
C PRO A 68 14.90 -25.88 6.02
N ASP A 69 15.89 -26.47 5.33
CA ASP A 69 15.70 -27.24 4.11
C ASP A 69 14.73 -28.44 4.27
N PHE A 70 14.67 -29.02 5.48
CA PHE A 70 13.74 -30.13 5.77
C PHE A 70 12.26 -29.71 5.83
N LEU A 71 11.96 -28.41 5.98
CA LEU A 71 10.60 -27.87 5.92
C LEU A 71 10.24 -27.47 4.49
N ILE A 72 11.14 -26.74 3.82
CA ILE A 72 10.94 -26.24 2.47
C ILE A 72 12.30 -26.28 1.76
N GLU A 73 12.49 -27.19 0.83
CA GLU A 73 13.77 -27.36 0.13
C GLU A 73 14.14 -26.14 -0.74
N ASP A 74 13.20 -25.65 -1.56
CA ASP A 74 13.45 -24.58 -2.53
C ASP A 74 13.45 -23.18 -1.89
N ILE A 75 14.49 -22.38 -2.16
CA ILE A 75 14.66 -21.02 -1.60
C ILE A 75 13.63 -20.04 -2.18
N ALA A 76 13.35 -20.11 -3.48
CA ALA A 76 12.35 -19.24 -4.11
C ALA A 76 10.97 -19.48 -3.48
N LYS A 77 10.62 -20.74 -3.24
CA LYS A 77 9.40 -21.12 -2.52
C LYS A 77 9.33 -20.52 -1.12
N ARG A 78 10.45 -20.45 -0.39
CA ARG A 78 10.51 -19.79 0.93
C ARG A 78 10.21 -18.31 0.84
N VAL A 79 10.78 -17.60 -0.14
CA VAL A 79 10.55 -16.16 -0.31
C VAL A 79 9.13 -15.88 -0.82
N ASN A 80 8.59 -16.69 -1.73
CA ASN A 80 7.20 -16.58 -2.20
C ASN A 80 6.17 -16.64 -1.05
N LEU A 81 6.51 -17.30 0.08
CA LEU A 81 5.62 -17.32 1.26
C LEU A 81 5.38 -15.94 1.86
N ILE A 82 6.25 -14.96 1.64
CA ILE A 82 6.05 -13.58 2.09
C ILE A 82 4.76 -13.03 1.48
N SER A 83 4.57 -13.21 0.19
CA SER A 83 3.37 -12.77 -0.53
C SER A 83 2.15 -13.54 -0.08
N VAL A 84 2.24 -14.87 0.05
CA VAL A 84 1.15 -15.72 0.52
C VAL A 84 0.65 -15.29 1.90
N LEU A 85 1.57 -15.13 2.86
CA LEU A 85 1.23 -14.72 4.22
C LEU A 85 0.70 -13.29 4.25
N SER A 86 1.35 -12.37 3.55
CA SER A 86 0.95 -10.97 3.49
C SER A 86 -0.47 -10.82 2.94
N SER A 87 -0.75 -11.48 1.81
CA SER A 87 -2.06 -11.46 1.19
C SER A 87 -3.13 -12.14 2.05
N ALA A 88 -2.84 -13.25 2.72
CA ALA A 88 -3.79 -13.87 3.66
C ALA A 88 -4.14 -12.91 4.82
N PHE A 89 -3.15 -12.21 5.38
CA PHE A 89 -3.40 -11.18 6.39
C PHE A 89 -4.14 -9.96 5.82
N THR A 90 -3.90 -9.57 4.57
CA THR A 90 -4.72 -8.55 3.90
C THR A 90 -6.19 -8.93 3.89
N ILE A 91 -6.53 -10.19 3.58
CA ILE A 91 -7.91 -10.69 3.61
C ILE A 91 -8.49 -10.65 5.02
N LEU A 92 -7.69 -10.97 6.05
CA LEU A 92 -8.09 -10.83 7.44
C LEU A 92 -8.46 -9.39 7.80
N PHE A 93 -7.59 -8.42 7.51
CA PHE A 93 -7.83 -7.02 7.86
C PHE A 93 -8.93 -6.39 7.01
N LEU A 94 -9.07 -6.79 5.75
CA LEU A 94 -10.19 -6.40 4.90
C LEU A 94 -11.51 -6.91 5.49
N HIS A 95 -11.58 -8.18 5.90
CA HIS A 95 -12.75 -8.73 6.57
C HIS A 95 -13.12 -7.92 7.82
N LEU A 96 -12.15 -7.65 8.71
CA LEU A 96 -12.38 -6.86 9.92
C LEU A 96 -12.87 -5.44 9.60
N THR A 97 -12.33 -4.82 8.56
CA THR A 97 -12.74 -3.49 8.09
C THR A 97 -14.18 -3.51 7.58
N ILE A 98 -14.56 -4.50 6.76
CA ILE A 98 -15.94 -4.61 6.24
C ILE A 98 -16.92 -4.86 7.39
N VAL A 99 -16.58 -5.73 8.35
CA VAL A 99 -17.42 -5.95 9.55
C VAL A 99 -17.64 -4.65 10.33
N HIS A 100 -16.57 -3.87 10.53
CA HIS A 100 -16.65 -2.57 11.21
C HIS A 100 -17.61 -1.63 10.47
N LEU A 101 -17.41 -1.44 9.16
CA LEU A 101 -18.24 -0.55 8.33
C LEU A 101 -19.72 -0.93 8.34
N ILE A 102 -20.04 -2.22 8.18
CA ILE A 102 -21.43 -2.68 8.18
C ILE A 102 -22.08 -2.42 9.55
N ARG A 103 -21.35 -2.68 10.64
CA ARG A 103 -21.88 -2.49 12.00
C ARG A 103 -22.18 -1.04 12.35
N GLU A 104 -21.48 -0.09 11.76
CA GLU A 104 -21.67 1.34 12.05
C GLU A 104 -23.10 1.82 11.71
N TYR A 105 -23.75 1.23 10.69
CA TYR A 105 -25.11 1.58 10.29
C TYR A 105 -26.16 0.48 10.48
N LEU A 106 -25.78 -0.73 10.89
CA LEU A 106 -26.72 -1.82 11.17
C LEU A 106 -27.21 -1.73 12.63
N LYS A 107 -28.42 -1.20 12.83
CA LYS A 107 -28.96 -0.87 14.16
C LYS A 107 -29.40 -2.07 15.02
N GLU A 108 -29.78 -3.20 14.41
CA GLU A 108 -30.22 -4.40 15.12
C GLU A 108 -29.47 -5.63 14.61
N THR A 109 -28.85 -6.38 15.54
CA THR A 109 -28.08 -7.60 15.25
C THR A 109 -28.55 -8.76 16.12
N ASP A 110 -29.86 -8.89 16.31
CA ASP A 110 -30.45 -9.97 17.10
C ASP A 110 -30.82 -11.18 16.23
N GLY A 111 -30.90 -12.36 16.86
CA GLY A 111 -31.27 -13.60 16.19
C GLY A 111 -30.35 -13.95 15.00
N PHE A 112 -30.95 -14.20 13.83
CA PHE A 112 -30.22 -14.54 12.60
C PHE A 112 -29.42 -13.35 12.03
N PHE A 113 -29.91 -12.11 12.20
CA PHE A 113 -29.27 -10.91 11.64
C PHE A 113 -27.89 -10.64 12.24
N ARG A 114 -27.59 -11.23 13.40
CA ARG A 114 -26.28 -11.20 14.04
C ARG A 114 -25.13 -11.72 13.19
N TYR A 115 -25.42 -12.58 12.21
CA TYR A 115 -24.44 -13.18 11.30
C TYR A 115 -24.18 -12.33 10.04
N VAL A 116 -25.09 -11.41 9.70
CA VAL A 116 -25.06 -10.65 8.44
C VAL A 116 -23.74 -9.89 8.23
N PRO A 117 -23.21 -9.10 9.20
CA PRO A 117 -21.96 -8.38 8.97
C PRO A 117 -20.79 -9.32 8.66
N HIS A 118 -20.73 -10.48 9.32
CA HIS A 118 -19.62 -11.43 9.19
C HIS A 118 -19.69 -12.21 7.89
N VAL A 119 -20.88 -12.71 7.51
CA VAL A 119 -21.07 -13.42 6.24
C VAL A 119 -20.82 -12.47 5.06
N SER A 120 -21.37 -11.25 5.10
CA SER A 120 -21.14 -10.24 4.06
C SER A 120 -19.66 -9.86 3.96
N ALA A 121 -18.96 -9.71 5.09
CA ALA A 121 -17.53 -9.44 5.10
C ALA A 121 -16.70 -10.60 4.55
N THR A 122 -17.06 -11.85 4.84
CA THR A 122 -16.40 -13.03 4.24
C THR A 122 -16.62 -13.07 2.73
N ILE A 123 -17.85 -12.84 2.26
CA ILE A 123 -18.13 -12.79 0.81
C ILE A 123 -17.31 -11.67 0.15
N GLY A 124 -17.35 -10.45 0.69
CA GLY A 124 -16.61 -9.31 0.15
C GLY A 124 -15.09 -9.51 0.14
N ALA A 125 -14.54 -10.00 1.26
CA ALA A 125 -13.10 -10.24 1.37
C ALA A 125 -12.65 -11.39 0.45
N LEU A 126 -13.42 -12.46 0.30
CA LEU A 126 -13.09 -13.55 -0.62
C LEU A 126 -13.27 -13.14 -2.08
N CYS A 127 -14.27 -12.33 -2.43
CA CYS A 127 -14.36 -11.75 -3.78
C CYS A 127 -13.10 -10.97 -4.15
N PHE A 128 -12.54 -10.21 -3.19
CA PHE A 128 -11.25 -9.54 -3.39
C PHE A 128 -10.08 -10.53 -3.46
N ALA A 129 -10.07 -11.55 -2.59
CA ALA A 129 -9.05 -12.60 -2.57
C ALA A 129 -8.91 -13.33 -3.93
N PHE A 130 -10.03 -13.50 -4.62
CA PHE A 130 -10.11 -14.18 -5.91
C PHE A 130 -10.08 -13.24 -7.11
N SER A 131 -9.86 -11.94 -6.90
CA SER A 131 -9.64 -11.00 -8.00
C SER A 131 -8.30 -11.29 -8.68
N HIS A 132 -8.27 -11.18 -10.02
CA HIS A 132 -7.11 -11.59 -10.81
C HIS A 132 -5.82 -10.90 -10.38
N SER A 133 -5.82 -9.57 -10.30
CA SER A 133 -4.61 -8.80 -9.95
C SER A 133 -4.14 -9.09 -8.53
N PHE A 134 -5.07 -9.28 -7.58
CA PHE A 134 -4.69 -9.57 -6.20
C PHE A 134 -4.14 -10.99 -6.04
N TRP A 135 -4.80 -11.99 -6.64
CA TRP A 135 -4.33 -13.37 -6.59
C TRP A 135 -2.96 -13.48 -7.26
N PHE A 136 -2.78 -12.90 -8.45
CA PHE A 136 -1.49 -12.92 -9.17
C PHE A 136 -0.32 -12.50 -8.27
N ASN A 137 -0.46 -11.39 -7.54
CA ASN A 137 0.57 -10.92 -6.60
C ASN A 137 0.65 -11.74 -5.30
N ALA A 138 -0.39 -12.49 -4.94
CA ALA A 138 -0.41 -13.30 -3.71
C ALA A 138 0.41 -14.60 -3.81
N VAL A 139 0.81 -15.02 -5.01
CA VAL A 139 1.43 -16.34 -5.27
C VAL A 139 2.89 -16.29 -5.69
N GLU A 140 3.49 -15.10 -5.78
CA GLU A 140 4.89 -14.92 -6.20
C GLU A 140 5.59 -13.81 -5.42
N ALA A 141 6.92 -13.85 -5.37
CA ALA A 141 7.77 -12.96 -4.57
C ALA A 141 7.78 -11.51 -5.07
N GLU A 142 6.71 -10.78 -4.77
CA GLU A 142 6.49 -9.40 -5.17
C GLU A 142 6.28 -8.46 -3.98
N VAL A 143 6.63 -7.19 -4.17
CA VAL A 143 6.50 -6.13 -3.14
C VAL A 143 5.05 -5.67 -2.93
N TYR A 144 4.17 -5.94 -3.89
CA TYR A 144 2.78 -5.48 -3.85
C TYR A 144 1.94 -6.21 -2.79
N ALA A 145 2.16 -7.50 -2.56
CA ALA A 145 1.47 -8.26 -1.52
C ALA A 145 1.71 -7.71 -0.10
N PRO A 146 2.97 -7.53 0.36
CA PRO A 146 3.23 -6.87 1.64
C PRO A 146 2.78 -5.40 1.65
N SER A 147 2.83 -4.67 0.53
CA SER A 147 2.27 -3.30 0.46
C SER A 147 0.76 -3.27 0.75
N MET A 148 0.01 -4.24 0.23
CA MET A 148 -1.42 -4.42 0.51
C MET A 148 -1.70 -4.81 1.96
N LEU A 149 -0.81 -5.58 2.59
CA LEU A 149 -0.87 -5.83 4.03
C LEU A 149 -0.74 -4.54 4.84
N PHE A 150 0.28 -3.72 4.58
CA PHE A 150 0.44 -2.44 5.27
C PHE A 150 -0.76 -1.51 5.07
N THR A 151 -1.29 -1.46 3.86
CA THR A 151 -2.48 -0.66 3.51
C THR A 151 -3.70 -1.12 4.29
N SER A 152 -4.05 -2.40 4.21
CA SER A 152 -5.23 -2.96 4.89
C SER A 152 -5.12 -2.90 6.42
N LEU A 153 -3.93 -3.13 6.97
CA LEU A 153 -3.66 -2.99 8.40
C LEU A 153 -3.82 -1.52 8.84
N SER A 154 -3.29 -0.56 8.09
CA SER A 154 -3.42 0.88 8.41
C SER A 154 -4.87 1.34 8.38
N VAL A 155 -5.63 0.89 7.38
CA VAL A 155 -7.07 1.15 7.26
C VAL A 155 -7.84 0.55 8.45
N TRP A 156 -7.56 -0.71 8.80
CA TRP A 156 -8.20 -1.33 9.96
C TRP A 156 -7.85 -0.62 11.27
N LEU A 157 -6.58 -0.23 11.46
CA LEU A 157 -6.12 0.49 12.65
C LEU A 157 -6.78 1.86 12.78
N ILE A 158 -7.01 2.60 11.70
CA ILE A 158 -7.66 3.91 11.80
C ILE A 158 -9.13 3.79 12.16
N PHE A 159 -9.82 2.76 11.66
CA PHE A 159 -11.17 2.45 12.13
C PHE A 159 -11.17 2.02 13.59
N LYS A 160 -10.20 1.21 14.01
CA LYS A 160 -10.04 0.82 15.41
C LYS A 160 -9.78 2.02 16.32
N TRP A 161 -8.97 2.97 15.88
CA TRP A 161 -8.78 4.26 16.53
C TRP A 161 -10.09 5.04 16.63
N SER A 162 -10.87 5.08 15.55
CA SER A 162 -12.12 5.86 15.45
C SER A 162 -13.21 5.37 16.42
N GLU A 163 -13.20 4.08 16.77
CA GLU A 163 -14.10 3.48 17.77
C GLU A 163 -13.78 3.95 19.19
N ILE A 164 -12.48 4.15 19.49
CA ILE A 164 -12.00 4.44 20.83
C ILE A 164 -11.41 5.85 20.93
N SER A 165 -11.72 6.75 19.99
CA SER A 165 -11.05 8.05 19.87
C SER A 165 -11.25 8.96 21.08
N GLU A 166 -12.25 8.69 21.90
CA GLU A 166 -12.56 9.41 23.13
C GLU A 166 -11.93 8.76 24.38
N GLU A 167 -11.43 7.54 24.26
CA GLU A 167 -10.79 6.80 25.36
C GLU A 167 -9.33 7.23 25.56
N ALA A 168 -8.84 7.09 26.80
CA ALA A 168 -7.43 7.33 27.11
C ALA A 168 -6.53 6.29 26.42
N GLY A 169 -5.43 6.76 25.82
CA GLY A 169 -4.48 5.89 25.12
C GLY A 169 -4.91 5.51 23.69
N ASN A 170 -5.88 6.21 23.10
CA ASN A 170 -6.25 6.05 21.69
C ASN A 170 -5.07 6.35 20.75
N GLU A 171 -4.16 7.22 21.17
CA GLU A 171 -3.06 7.76 20.37
C GLU A 171 -2.13 6.65 19.84
N LYS A 172 -2.02 5.52 20.57
CA LYS A 172 -1.20 4.36 20.18
C LYS A 172 -1.49 3.84 18.78
N TYR A 173 -2.74 3.93 18.33
CA TYR A 173 -3.12 3.48 16.99
C TYR A 173 -2.61 4.45 15.91
N LEU A 174 -2.65 5.75 16.16
CA LEU A 174 -2.07 6.76 15.26
C LEU A 174 -0.55 6.63 15.19
N LEU A 175 0.09 6.39 16.34
CA LEU A 175 1.53 6.16 16.41
C LEU A 175 1.92 4.87 15.68
N LEU A 176 1.15 3.79 15.84
CA LEU A 176 1.38 2.54 15.12
C LEU A 176 1.21 2.73 13.61
N ILE A 177 0.18 3.46 13.16
CA ILE A 177 0.00 3.81 11.74
C ILE A 177 1.22 4.57 11.23
N ALA A 178 1.72 5.57 11.96
CA ALA A 178 2.90 6.33 11.56
C ALA A 178 4.14 5.42 11.39
N TYR A 179 4.36 4.50 12.35
CA TYR A 179 5.43 3.52 12.25
C TYR A 179 5.26 2.59 11.02
N LEU A 180 4.04 2.11 10.77
CA LEU A 180 3.73 1.27 9.61
C LEU A 180 3.90 2.01 8.29
N VAL A 181 3.58 3.30 8.22
CA VAL A 181 3.86 4.15 7.05
C VAL A 181 5.37 4.22 6.81
N GLY A 182 6.17 4.45 7.85
CA GLY A 182 7.63 4.42 7.75
C GLY A 182 8.19 3.08 7.28
N LEU A 183 7.72 1.96 7.85
CA LEU A 183 8.14 0.61 7.43
C LEU A 183 7.73 0.30 5.99
N ALA A 184 6.51 0.68 5.61
CA ALA A 184 5.98 0.41 4.28
C ALA A 184 6.80 1.12 3.19
N ILE A 185 7.41 2.27 3.48
CA ILE A 185 8.34 2.93 2.54
C ILE A 185 9.48 1.98 2.15
N GLY A 186 10.01 1.21 3.10
CA GLY A 186 11.02 0.17 2.85
C GLY A 186 10.52 -1.07 2.10
N VAL A 187 9.23 -1.13 1.74
CA VAL A 187 8.66 -2.18 0.89
C VAL A 187 8.18 -1.59 -0.42
N HIS A 188 7.24 -0.64 -0.35
CA HIS A 188 6.70 0.09 -1.48
C HIS A 188 5.98 1.37 -1.02
N LEU A 189 6.18 2.47 -1.75
CA LEU A 189 5.60 3.78 -1.46
C LEU A 189 4.06 3.90 -1.53
N LEU A 190 3.34 2.86 -1.99
CA LEU A 190 1.88 2.92 -2.19
C LEU A 190 1.12 3.16 -0.88
N ASN A 191 1.66 2.71 0.25
CA ASN A 191 1.00 2.90 1.54
C ASN A 191 0.86 4.39 1.93
N ILE A 192 1.69 5.29 1.40
CA ILE A 192 1.57 6.74 1.63
C ILE A 192 0.22 7.25 1.10
N LEU A 193 -0.29 6.65 0.03
CA LEU A 193 -1.56 7.02 -0.60
C LEU A 193 -2.79 6.69 0.27
N THR A 194 -2.59 5.97 1.39
CA THR A 194 -3.63 5.74 2.40
C THR A 194 -3.83 6.92 3.34
N LEU A 195 -2.82 7.80 3.49
CA LEU A 195 -2.84 8.94 4.41
C LEU A 195 -4.02 9.88 4.20
N PRO A 196 -4.42 10.25 2.97
CA PRO A 196 -5.62 11.07 2.74
C PRO A 196 -6.88 10.46 3.37
N MET A 197 -7.10 9.15 3.21
CA MET A 197 -8.23 8.45 3.83
C MET A 197 -8.14 8.49 5.36
N ILE A 198 -6.94 8.25 5.91
CA ILE A 198 -6.70 8.30 7.36
C ILE A 198 -6.99 9.70 7.92
N PHE A 199 -6.53 10.76 7.24
CA PHE A 199 -6.81 12.14 7.64
C PHE A 199 -8.29 12.48 7.57
N MET A 200 -9.03 11.94 6.59
CA MET A 200 -10.49 12.10 6.52
C MET A 200 -11.19 11.46 7.72
N ILE A 201 -10.79 10.25 8.14
CA ILE A 201 -11.36 9.61 9.33
C ILE A 201 -11.06 10.42 10.60
N ILE A 202 -9.83 10.93 10.74
CA ILE A 202 -9.46 11.82 11.86
C ILE A 202 -10.31 13.10 11.83
N TYR A 203 -10.45 13.69 10.65
CA TYR A 203 -11.23 14.91 10.44
C TYR A 203 -12.68 14.73 10.91
N TYR A 204 -13.36 13.67 10.45
CA TYR A 204 -14.76 13.40 10.80
C TYR A 204 -15.00 13.11 12.28
N LYS A 205 -13.96 12.69 13.03
CA LYS A 205 -14.04 12.43 14.47
C LYS A 205 -13.64 13.63 15.33
N ARG A 206 -12.84 14.56 14.81
CA ARG A 206 -12.21 15.64 15.62
C ARG A 206 -12.64 17.05 15.24
N PHE A 207 -13.21 17.24 14.06
CA PHE A 207 -13.51 18.57 13.53
C PHE A 207 -14.96 18.65 13.06
N GLU A 208 -15.52 19.85 13.15
CA GLU A 208 -16.83 20.15 12.58
C GLU A 208 -16.75 20.19 11.05
N ILE A 209 -17.76 19.62 10.39
CA ILE A 209 -17.76 19.48 8.95
C ILE A 209 -18.29 20.75 8.30
N ASN A 210 -17.42 21.46 7.58
CA ASN A 210 -17.77 22.61 6.74
C ASN A 210 -16.78 22.76 5.57
N ALA A 211 -17.12 23.58 4.57
CA ALA A 211 -16.31 23.72 3.36
C ALA A 211 -14.88 24.22 3.64
N THR A 212 -14.72 25.17 4.57
CA THR A 212 -13.41 25.73 4.92
C THR A 212 -12.51 24.71 5.61
N SER A 213 -13.04 23.99 6.60
CA SER A 213 -12.30 22.97 7.33
C SER A 213 -11.99 21.76 6.45
N PHE A 214 -12.88 21.39 5.52
CA PHE A 214 -12.61 20.36 4.52
C PHE A 214 -11.52 20.80 3.53
N PHE A 215 -11.54 22.06 3.08
CA PHE A 215 -10.46 22.61 2.25
C PHE A 215 -9.11 22.59 3.00
N LEU A 216 -9.10 22.97 4.29
CA LEU A 216 -7.90 22.89 5.12
C LEU A 216 -7.42 21.44 5.30
N LEU A 217 -8.32 20.47 5.45
CA LEU A 217 -7.97 19.05 5.46
C LEU A 217 -7.25 18.65 4.17
N VAL A 218 -7.79 19.00 3.01
CA VAL A 218 -7.17 18.66 1.72
C VAL A 218 -5.80 19.33 1.58
N LEU A 219 -5.69 20.61 1.94
CA LEU A 219 -4.44 21.37 1.83
C LEU A 219 -3.36 20.83 2.80
N VAL A 220 -3.68 20.74 4.09
CA VAL A 220 -2.73 20.31 5.13
C VAL A 220 -2.45 18.81 5.01
N GLY A 221 -3.47 17.99 4.80
CA GLY A 221 -3.32 16.55 4.60
C GLY A 221 -2.52 16.23 3.33
N GLY A 222 -2.77 16.97 2.24
CA GLY A 222 -1.99 16.87 1.01
C GLY A 222 -0.52 17.28 1.23
N ALA A 223 -0.28 18.39 1.93
CA ALA A 223 1.08 18.83 2.26
C ALA A 223 1.83 17.82 3.14
N ILE A 224 1.18 17.23 4.15
CA ILE A 224 1.78 16.19 4.99
C ILE A 224 2.06 14.93 4.17
N THR A 225 1.13 14.49 3.32
CA THR A 225 1.32 13.32 2.46
C THR A 225 2.49 13.53 1.50
N GLY A 226 2.55 14.71 0.86
CA GLY A 226 3.67 15.09 -0.01
C GLY A 226 4.99 15.18 0.76
N PHE A 227 5.00 15.77 1.95
CA PHE A 227 6.19 15.80 2.79
C PHE A 227 6.69 14.40 3.13
N VAL A 228 5.81 13.48 3.56
CA VAL A 228 6.17 12.08 3.86
C VAL A 228 6.70 11.36 2.61
N TYR A 229 6.18 11.66 1.42
CA TYR A 229 6.71 11.15 0.16
C TYR A 229 8.12 11.68 -0.12
N GLU A 230 8.33 13.00 -0.02
CA GLU A 230 9.63 13.64 -0.25
C GLU A 230 10.67 13.28 0.82
N MET A 231 10.27 12.91 2.04
CA MET A 231 11.19 12.45 3.10
C MET A 231 12.11 11.32 2.64
N VAL A 232 11.68 10.50 1.68
CA VAL A 232 12.48 9.42 1.08
C VAL A 232 13.80 9.94 0.51
N VAL A 233 13.79 11.15 -0.07
CA VAL A 233 14.94 11.79 -0.72
C VAL A 233 15.55 12.88 0.18
N LEU A 234 14.73 13.63 0.92
CA LEU A 234 15.19 14.70 1.80
C LEU A 234 16.13 14.22 2.91
N ILE A 235 15.93 13.00 3.43
CA ILE A 235 16.80 12.44 4.47
C ILE A 235 18.24 12.23 3.93
N PRO A 236 18.44 11.52 2.80
CA PRO A 236 19.74 11.44 2.14
C PRO A 236 20.36 12.80 1.78
N GLU A 237 19.58 13.73 1.22
CA GLU A 237 20.07 15.09 0.90
C GLU A 237 20.55 15.83 2.16
N ALA A 238 19.88 15.62 3.30
CA ALA A 238 20.32 16.19 4.57
C ALA A 238 21.67 15.60 5.06
N ILE A 239 22.02 14.35 4.69
CA ILE A 239 23.36 13.79 4.97
C ILE A 239 24.43 14.58 4.21
N GLU A 240 24.14 14.99 2.98
CA GLU A 240 25.08 15.75 2.14
C GLU A 240 25.39 17.15 2.73
N ILE A 241 24.38 17.78 3.35
CA ILE A 241 24.49 19.12 3.94
C ILE A 241 25.09 19.09 5.36
N PHE A 242 24.62 18.16 6.19
CA PHE A 242 24.90 18.16 7.63
C PHE A 242 25.86 17.08 8.10
N ASP A 243 26.24 16.14 7.23
CA ASP A 243 26.93 14.89 7.59
C ASP A 243 26.18 14.03 8.63
N PHE A 244 26.68 12.82 8.89
CA PHE A 244 26.08 11.91 9.87
C PHE A 244 26.11 12.46 11.31
N GLY A 245 27.15 13.22 11.67
CA GLY A 245 27.31 13.86 12.98
C GLY A 245 26.32 15.00 13.16
N GLY A 246 26.12 15.85 12.16
CA GLY A 246 25.11 16.91 12.20
C GLY A 246 23.68 16.35 12.26
N LEU A 247 23.39 15.26 11.53
CA LEU A 247 22.10 14.56 11.66
C LEU A 247 21.88 13.97 13.06
N LEU A 248 22.93 13.44 13.69
CA LEU A 248 22.83 12.98 15.08
C LEU A 248 22.50 14.13 16.03
N VAL A 249 23.10 15.31 15.85
CA VAL A 249 22.78 16.51 16.63
C VAL A 249 21.33 16.95 16.40
N ILE A 250 20.86 16.96 15.15
CA ILE A 250 19.46 17.28 14.80
C ILE A 250 18.49 16.29 15.46
N LEU A 251 18.81 15.00 15.45
CA LEU A 251 18.03 13.97 16.13
C LEU A 251 17.97 14.21 17.64
N LEU A 252 19.11 14.50 18.28
CA LEU A 252 19.17 14.79 19.71
C LEU A 252 18.36 16.03 20.08
N ILE A 253 18.45 17.10 19.29
CA ILE A 253 17.64 18.32 19.47
C ILE A 253 16.15 17.99 19.31
N SER A 254 15.78 17.19 18.31
CA SER A 254 14.39 16.77 18.07
C SER A 254 13.83 15.94 19.23
N LEU A 255 14.64 15.04 19.80
CA LEU A 255 14.30 14.27 21.00
C LEU A 255 14.18 15.15 22.25
N MET A 256 15.02 16.17 22.39
CA MET A 256 14.90 17.16 23.47
C MET A 256 13.60 17.97 23.36
N ILE A 257 13.25 18.43 22.15
CA ILE A 257 12.01 19.15 21.89
C ILE A 257 10.80 18.26 22.17
N LEU A 258 10.86 16.98 21.75
CA LEU A 258 9.83 16.00 22.06
C LEU A 258 9.69 15.79 23.58
N GLY A 259 10.79 15.62 24.30
CA GLY A 259 10.81 15.49 25.75
C GLY A 259 10.22 16.72 26.46
N PHE A 260 10.54 17.92 25.97
CA PHE A 260 9.93 19.17 26.44
C PHE A 260 8.43 19.22 26.16
N ALA A 261 7.98 18.86 24.95
CA ALA A 261 6.57 18.85 24.60
C ALA A 261 5.76 17.89 25.48
N ILE A 262 6.29 16.69 25.74
CA ILE A 262 5.66 15.70 26.62
C ILE A 262 5.60 16.22 28.06
N ARG A 263 6.72 16.74 28.59
CA ARG A 263 6.81 17.21 29.98
C ARG A 263 5.87 18.39 30.27
N ASN A 264 5.65 19.27 29.28
CA ASN A 264 4.76 20.42 29.42
C ASN A 264 3.30 20.14 29.00
N GLY A 265 2.95 18.89 28.68
CA GLY A 265 1.58 18.51 28.34
C GLY A 265 1.10 19.00 26.96
N HIS A 266 2.01 19.36 26.04
CA HIS A 266 1.67 19.77 24.68
C HIS A 266 1.29 18.54 23.82
N LYS A 267 0.06 18.03 24.02
CA LYS A 267 -0.38 16.73 23.49
C LYS A 267 -0.27 16.61 21.96
N VAL A 268 -0.79 17.59 21.21
CA VAL A 268 -0.79 17.56 19.73
C VAL A 268 0.64 17.57 19.19
N LEU A 269 1.50 18.45 19.72
CA LEU A 269 2.90 18.54 19.33
C LEU A 269 3.66 17.25 19.65
N SER A 270 3.42 16.67 20.83
CA SER A 270 4.05 15.41 21.24
C SER A 270 3.68 14.27 20.30
N ILE A 271 2.41 14.14 19.92
CA ILE A 271 1.95 13.12 18.96
C ILE A 271 2.59 13.36 17.60
N ALA A 272 2.56 14.59 17.08
CA ALA A 272 3.12 14.93 15.78
C ALA A 272 4.62 14.59 15.69
N LEU A 273 5.41 15.02 16.68
CA LEU A 273 6.84 14.73 16.75
C LEU A 273 7.13 13.23 16.90
N THR A 274 6.30 12.50 17.67
CA THR A 274 6.43 11.05 17.80
C THR A 274 6.10 10.33 16.48
N CYS A 275 5.08 10.79 15.73
CA CYS A 275 4.77 10.25 14.40
C CYS A 275 5.95 10.44 13.44
N ILE A 276 6.55 11.64 13.39
CA ILE A 276 7.72 11.92 12.56
C ILE A 276 8.87 10.98 12.95
N LEU A 277 9.17 10.87 14.25
CA LEU A 277 10.20 9.95 14.74
C LEU A 277 9.94 8.50 14.31
N LEU A 278 8.71 8.01 14.45
CA LEU A 278 8.35 6.63 14.09
C LEU A 278 8.41 6.38 12.58
N ILE A 279 8.03 7.37 11.75
CA ILE A 279 8.21 7.30 10.29
C ILE A 279 9.70 7.19 9.96
N THR A 280 10.54 8.05 10.54
CA THR A 280 12.01 8.01 10.35
C THR A 280 12.61 6.69 10.82
N VAL A 281 12.16 6.15 11.95
CA VAL A 281 12.60 4.84 12.44
C VAL A 281 12.19 3.72 11.48
N GLY A 282 10.99 3.75 10.91
CA GLY A 282 10.58 2.78 9.88
C GLY A 282 11.39 2.91 8.59
N TYR A 283 11.63 4.15 8.14
CA TYR A 283 12.44 4.48 6.97
C TYR A 283 13.89 4.01 7.10
N SER A 284 14.43 3.89 8.33
CA SER A 284 15.82 3.48 8.58
C SER A 284 16.23 2.16 7.93
N SER A 285 15.29 1.30 7.53
CA SER A 285 15.56 0.12 6.70
C SER A 285 16.34 0.45 5.42
N TYR A 286 16.19 1.65 4.85
CA TYR A 286 16.94 2.14 3.68
C TYR A 286 18.45 2.22 3.87
N MET A 287 18.94 2.29 5.12
CA MET A 287 20.38 2.17 5.39
C MET A 287 20.94 0.83 4.89
N MET A 288 20.11 -0.22 4.78
CA MET A 288 20.52 -1.51 4.23
C MET A 288 21.07 -1.36 2.79
N ILE A 289 20.41 -0.58 1.92
CA ILE A 289 20.87 -0.39 0.54
C ILE A 289 22.27 0.25 0.52
N TYR A 290 22.41 1.39 1.20
CA TYR A 290 23.67 2.13 1.29
C TYR A 290 24.82 1.29 1.87
N ILE A 291 24.56 0.58 2.98
CA ILE A 291 25.57 -0.28 3.64
C ILE A 291 25.94 -1.47 2.75
N ARG A 292 24.95 -2.08 2.07
CA ARG A 292 25.18 -3.29 1.30
C ARG A 292 25.89 -3.00 -0.01
N SER A 293 25.58 -1.89 -0.68
CA SER A 293 26.30 -1.45 -1.88
C SER A 293 27.78 -1.18 -1.56
N GLY A 294 28.09 -0.46 -0.47
CA GLY A 294 29.49 -0.24 -0.04
C GLY A 294 30.25 -1.51 0.43
N LEU A 295 29.65 -2.70 0.33
CA LEU A 295 30.31 -3.99 0.51
C LEU A 295 30.46 -4.78 -0.81
N ASP A 296 30.18 -4.14 -1.95
CA ASP A 296 30.30 -4.68 -3.32
C ASP A 296 29.60 -6.05 -3.50
N PRO A 297 28.27 -6.13 -3.30
CA PRO A 297 27.55 -7.37 -3.53
C PRO A 297 27.54 -7.70 -5.03
N ASN A 298 27.36 -8.98 -5.35
CA ASN A 298 27.36 -9.46 -6.74
C ASN A 298 26.17 -8.97 -7.58
N ILE A 299 25.09 -8.52 -6.93
CA ILE A 299 24.00 -7.78 -7.56
C ILE A 299 23.98 -6.43 -6.85
N ASP A 300 24.42 -5.39 -7.57
CA ASP A 300 24.47 -4.04 -7.05
C ASP A 300 23.98 -3.05 -8.11
N GLU A 301 22.67 -2.96 -8.26
CA GLU A 301 22.10 -2.09 -9.28
C GLU A 301 22.33 -0.61 -8.95
N ASN A 302 22.92 0.11 -9.91
CA ASN A 302 23.25 1.54 -9.84
C ASN A 302 24.29 1.94 -8.77
N ASP A 303 24.85 0.98 -8.04
CA ASP A 303 25.99 1.19 -7.13
C ASP A 303 25.81 2.38 -6.16
N PRO A 304 24.77 2.38 -5.30
CA PRO A 304 24.47 3.48 -4.38
C PRO A 304 25.38 3.53 -3.14
N GLU A 305 26.70 3.42 -3.31
CA GLU A 305 27.70 3.43 -2.24
C GLU A 305 28.07 4.85 -1.75
N THR A 306 27.81 5.87 -2.56
CA THR A 306 27.97 7.29 -2.21
C THR A 306 26.63 7.96 -1.95
N VAL A 307 26.62 9.07 -1.18
CA VAL A 307 25.37 9.81 -0.89
C VAL A 307 24.73 10.31 -2.19
N GLU A 308 25.53 10.81 -3.14
CA GLU A 308 25.08 11.25 -4.45
C GLU A 308 24.45 10.10 -5.26
N ALA A 309 25.14 8.96 -5.37
CA ALA A 309 24.61 7.79 -6.07
C ALA A 309 23.34 7.24 -5.39
N PHE A 310 23.28 7.27 -4.06
CA PHE A 310 22.09 6.86 -3.31
C PHE A 310 20.90 7.80 -3.54
N ILE A 311 21.12 9.12 -3.62
CA ILE A 311 20.07 10.08 -4.00
C ILE A 311 19.59 9.80 -5.42
N SER A 312 20.51 9.59 -6.37
CA SER A 312 20.17 9.27 -7.76
C SER A 312 19.37 7.97 -7.89
N TYR A 313 19.77 6.93 -7.14
CA TYR A 313 19.05 5.66 -6.99
C TYR A 313 17.61 5.88 -6.53
N LEU A 314 17.41 6.61 -5.43
CA LEU A 314 16.06 6.87 -4.88
C LEU A 314 15.20 7.73 -5.81
N LYS A 315 15.80 8.69 -6.50
CA LYS A 315 15.14 9.53 -7.52
C LYS A 315 14.85 8.76 -8.81
N ARG A 316 15.43 7.58 -9.01
CA ARG A 316 15.27 6.74 -10.20
C ARG A 316 15.71 7.45 -11.49
N GLU A 317 16.78 8.25 -11.41
CA GLU A 317 17.21 9.11 -12.53
C GLU A 317 17.58 8.32 -13.80
N GLN A 318 17.97 7.04 -13.65
CA GLN A 318 18.24 6.12 -14.76
C GLN A 318 17.06 5.89 -15.71
N TYR A 319 15.82 6.05 -15.25
CA TYR A 319 14.63 5.85 -16.07
C TYR A 319 14.25 7.13 -16.85
N GLY A 320 15.02 8.21 -16.70
CA GLY A 320 14.81 9.49 -17.37
C GLY A 320 13.87 10.42 -16.61
N GLU A 321 13.58 11.57 -17.22
CA GLU A 321 12.75 12.60 -16.58
C GLU A 321 11.26 12.29 -16.72
N HIS A 322 10.54 12.31 -15.60
CA HIS A 322 9.08 12.34 -15.60
C HIS A 322 8.59 13.76 -15.91
N HIS A 323 7.87 13.92 -17.02
CA HIS A 323 7.29 15.21 -17.39
C HIS A 323 5.87 15.36 -16.84
N LEU A 324 5.62 16.44 -16.10
CA LEU A 324 4.25 16.82 -15.70
C LEU A 324 3.41 17.33 -16.89
N SER A 325 4.06 17.77 -17.98
CA SER A 325 3.38 18.26 -19.17
C SER A 325 2.80 17.09 -19.97
N ARG A 326 1.46 16.95 -19.95
CA ARG A 326 0.74 15.94 -20.75
C ARG A 326 1.02 16.06 -22.25
N THR A 327 1.16 17.29 -22.76
CA THR A 327 1.44 17.52 -24.18
C THR A 327 2.84 17.06 -24.57
N LYS A 328 3.83 17.31 -23.71
CA LYS A 328 5.20 16.84 -23.94
C LYS A 328 5.24 15.31 -23.85
N GLN A 329 4.66 14.74 -22.80
CA GLN A 329 4.57 13.30 -22.61
C GLN A 329 3.94 12.58 -23.80
N TRP A 330 2.84 13.11 -24.32
CA TRP A 330 2.20 12.55 -25.51
C TRP A 330 3.10 12.58 -26.74
N LYS A 331 3.88 13.64 -26.95
CA LYS A 331 4.79 13.75 -28.10
C LYS A 331 6.00 12.82 -27.99
N ASP A 332 6.51 12.65 -26.78
CA ASP A 332 7.71 11.85 -26.51
C ASP A 332 7.37 10.36 -26.30
N SER A 333 6.09 10.04 -26.10
CA SER A 333 5.55 8.69 -25.95
C SER A 333 5.77 7.83 -27.21
N PRO A 334 6.30 6.60 -27.07
CA PRO A 334 6.33 5.62 -28.17
C PRO A 334 4.93 5.29 -28.73
N ASN A 335 3.89 5.40 -27.88
CA ASN A 335 2.50 5.15 -28.24
C ASN A 335 1.74 6.41 -28.68
N GLY A 336 2.35 7.60 -28.53
CA GLY A 336 1.70 8.89 -28.75
C GLY A 336 1.22 9.10 -30.18
N ASN A 337 1.96 8.59 -31.15
CA ASN A 337 1.64 8.68 -32.58
C ASN A 337 0.32 7.97 -32.96
N ASN A 338 -0.22 7.10 -32.10
CA ASN A 338 -1.51 6.44 -32.31
C ASN A 338 -2.72 7.33 -31.96
N TYR A 339 -2.49 8.55 -31.48
CA TYR A 339 -3.52 9.44 -30.95
C TYR A 339 -3.39 10.86 -31.52
N SER A 340 -4.51 11.56 -31.71
CA SER A 340 -4.54 12.86 -32.39
C SER A 340 -4.22 14.05 -31.47
N SER A 341 -4.32 13.87 -30.15
CA SER A 341 -4.08 14.92 -29.17
C SER A 341 -3.67 14.34 -27.82
N ALA A 342 -3.03 15.17 -26.98
CA ALA A 342 -2.68 14.81 -25.61
C ALA A 342 -3.91 14.44 -24.76
N PHE A 343 -5.07 15.06 -25.02
CA PHE A 343 -6.32 14.73 -24.33
C PHE A 343 -6.83 13.34 -24.72
N GLU A 344 -6.78 13.01 -26.02
CA GLU A 344 -7.14 11.69 -26.50
C GLU A 344 -6.18 10.61 -25.97
N PHE A 345 -4.87 10.89 -25.99
CA PHE A 345 -3.85 10.02 -25.42
C PHE A 345 -4.12 9.75 -23.93
N PHE A 346 -4.39 10.80 -23.14
CA PHE A 346 -4.70 10.66 -21.73
C PHE A 346 -5.91 9.74 -21.50
N TRP A 347 -7.05 10.00 -22.15
CA TRP A 347 -8.26 9.23 -21.89
C TRP A 347 -8.21 7.81 -22.47
N LYS A 348 -7.75 7.65 -23.70
CA LYS A 348 -7.77 6.35 -24.38
C LYS A 348 -6.60 5.47 -23.97
N TYR A 349 -5.40 6.02 -23.82
CA TYR A 349 -4.23 5.22 -23.46
C TYR A 349 -4.03 5.20 -21.93
N GLN A 350 -3.74 6.34 -21.32
CA GLN A 350 -3.34 6.38 -19.91
C GLN A 350 -4.48 5.96 -18.96
N VAL A 351 -5.72 6.40 -19.21
CA VAL A 351 -6.88 6.01 -18.38
C VAL A 351 -7.45 4.67 -18.80
N TYR A 352 -7.82 4.51 -20.08
CA TYR A 352 -8.52 3.29 -20.49
C TYR A 352 -7.57 2.09 -20.61
N GLU A 353 -6.54 2.15 -21.46
CA GLU A 353 -5.63 1.02 -21.69
C GLU A 353 -4.79 0.65 -20.46
N MET A 354 -4.26 1.64 -19.74
CA MET A 354 -3.34 1.39 -18.62
C MET A 354 -4.02 1.19 -17.26
N TYR A 355 -5.30 1.56 -17.11
CA TYR A 355 -6.01 1.37 -15.84
C TYR A 355 -7.35 0.67 -15.99
N VAL A 356 -8.29 1.22 -16.75
CA VAL A 356 -9.65 0.65 -16.83
C VAL A 356 -9.59 -0.79 -17.32
N ARG A 357 -8.75 -1.10 -18.30
CA ARG A 357 -8.54 -2.47 -18.80
C ARG A 357 -8.17 -3.44 -17.68
N TYR A 358 -7.11 -3.15 -16.92
CA TYR A 358 -6.66 -4.01 -15.82
C TYR A 358 -7.64 -4.03 -14.65
N PHE A 359 -8.30 -2.92 -14.36
CA PHE A 359 -9.38 -2.89 -13.38
C PHE A 359 -10.49 -3.86 -13.78
N LEU A 360 -10.90 -3.86 -15.06
CA LEU A 360 -11.94 -4.72 -15.59
C LEU A 360 -11.54 -6.20 -15.69
N TRP A 361 -10.26 -6.54 -15.78
CA TRP A 361 -9.79 -7.94 -15.72
C TRP A 361 -10.21 -8.66 -14.43
N ASN A 362 -10.46 -7.91 -13.36
CA ASN A 362 -10.92 -8.47 -12.10
C ASN A 362 -12.41 -8.88 -12.12
N PHE A 363 -13.18 -8.46 -13.14
CA PHE A 363 -14.65 -8.58 -13.14
C PHE A 363 -15.30 -9.04 -14.46
N GLY A 364 -14.73 -8.66 -15.60
CA GLY A 364 -15.27 -8.93 -16.94
C GLY A 364 -14.53 -10.06 -17.68
N GLY A 365 -13.29 -10.34 -17.34
CA GLY A 365 -12.45 -11.32 -18.05
C GLY A 365 -11.16 -10.71 -18.55
N ILE A 366 -10.19 -11.58 -18.87
CA ILE A 366 -8.83 -11.18 -19.25
C ILE A 366 -8.74 -11.18 -20.77
N GLU A 367 -8.20 -10.10 -21.34
CA GLU A 367 -7.92 -10.07 -22.78
C GLU A 367 -6.68 -10.91 -23.04
N ASP A 368 -6.71 -11.76 -24.08
CA ASP A 368 -5.55 -12.61 -24.39
C ASP A 368 -4.38 -11.73 -24.86
N THR A 369 -3.35 -11.64 -24.02
CA THR A 369 -2.13 -10.88 -24.28
C THR A 369 -0.97 -11.77 -24.76
N GLN A 370 -1.19 -13.08 -24.96
CA GLN A 370 -0.10 -14.00 -25.35
C GLN A 370 0.36 -13.80 -26.81
N ASP A 371 -0.41 -13.13 -27.65
CA ASP A 371 0.03 -12.73 -28.98
C ASP A 371 0.69 -11.33 -28.90
N PHE A 372 2.02 -11.29 -28.99
CA PHE A 372 2.76 -10.07 -29.35
C PHE A 372 2.46 -9.62 -30.79
N SER A 373 1.68 -10.38 -31.54
CA SER A 373 1.12 -9.98 -32.83
C SER A 373 -0.05 -9.01 -32.61
N ARG A 374 -0.22 -8.03 -33.51
CA ARG A 374 -1.15 -6.89 -33.37
C ARG A 374 -2.64 -7.28 -33.25
N GLU A 375 -3.00 -8.55 -33.37
CA GLU A 375 -4.38 -9.04 -33.26
C GLU A 375 -4.72 -9.42 -31.81
N ARG A 376 -4.91 -8.39 -30.97
CA ARG A 376 -5.48 -8.61 -29.63
C ARG A 376 -6.87 -9.23 -29.76
N LYS A 377 -7.05 -10.45 -29.28
CA LYS A 377 -8.39 -11.01 -29.08
C LYS A 377 -8.99 -10.35 -27.85
N ARG A 378 -10.08 -9.60 -28.04
CA ARG A 378 -10.87 -9.08 -26.92
C ARG A 378 -11.30 -10.24 -26.04
N ALA A 379 -11.15 -10.08 -24.72
CA ALA A 379 -11.69 -11.00 -23.73
C ALA A 379 -13.18 -11.22 -24.03
N ASP A 380 -13.69 -12.43 -23.78
CA ASP A 380 -15.13 -12.56 -23.60
C ASP A 380 -15.52 -11.77 -22.35
N PRO A 381 -16.27 -10.66 -22.47
CA PRO A 381 -16.66 -9.87 -21.32
C PRO A 381 -17.55 -10.66 -20.37
N TRP A 382 -18.09 -11.82 -20.76
CA TRP A 382 -18.92 -12.65 -19.89
C TRP A 382 -18.14 -13.75 -19.19
N GLN A 383 -16.81 -13.79 -19.27
CA GLN A 383 -15.99 -14.83 -18.63
C GLN A 383 -16.18 -14.85 -17.11
N LEU A 384 -16.32 -13.68 -16.47
CA LEU A 384 -16.45 -13.52 -15.02
C LEU A 384 -17.81 -12.94 -14.57
N TRP A 385 -18.76 -12.85 -15.51
CA TRP A 385 -20.19 -12.55 -15.29
C TRP A 385 -20.50 -11.16 -14.72
N TRP A 386 -19.51 -10.28 -14.50
CA TRP A 386 -19.68 -8.93 -13.93
C TRP A 386 -20.37 -8.83 -12.57
N LEU A 387 -20.84 -9.95 -12.01
CA LEU A 387 -21.65 -9.98 -10.79
C LEU A 387 -20.97 -9.28 -9.62
N PRO A 388 -19.67 -9.52 -9.32
CA PRO A 388 -19.02 -8.82 -8.22
C PRO A 388 -18.94 -7.30 -8.42
N LEU A 389 -18.76 -6.83 -9.66
CA LEU A 389 -18.72 -5.40 -9.96
C LEU A 389 -20.10 -4.76 -9.81
N ILE A 390 -21.15 -5.39 -10.35
CA ILE A 390 -22.53 -4.88 -10.25
C ILE A 390 -22.95 -4.81 -8.78
N ILE A 391 -22.72 -5.88 -8.01
CA ILE A 391 -23.00 -5.92 -6.57
C ILE A 391 -22.16 -4.86 -5.84
N GLY A 392 -20.89 -4.68 -6.21
CA GLY A 392 -20.01 -3.66 -5.68
C GLY A 392 -20.54 -2.24 -5.91
N MET A 393 -21.01 -1.92 -7.13
CA MET A 393 -21.58 -0.61 -7.48
C MET A 393 -22.87 -0.31 -6.72
N LEU A 394 -23.75 -1.31 -6.57
CA LEU A 394 -24.94 -1.19 -5.71
C LEU A 394 -24.54 -0.98 -4.24
N GLY A 395 -23.53 -1.70 -3.78
CA GLY A 395 -22.95 -1.56 -2.43
C GLY A 395 -22.37 -0.16 -2.18
N ILE A 396 -21.65 0.42 -3.15
CA ILE A 396 -21.13 1.79 -3.07
C ILE A 396 -22.30 2.77 -2.93
N SER A 397 -23.31 2.69 -3.80
CA SER A 397 -24.49 3.56 -3.73
C SER A 397 -25.20 3.46 -2.38
N HIS A 398 -25.39 2.23 -1.88
CA HIS A 398 -25.98 1.99 -0.56
C HIS A 398 -25.14 2.56 0.57
N HIS A 399 -23.81 2.37 0.53
CA HIS A 399 -22.91 2.86 1.56
C HIS A 399 -22.94 4.40 1.63
N PHE A 400 -22.86 5.10 0.50
CA PHE A 400 -22.96 6.56 0.46
C PHE A 400 -24.29 7.09 1.00
N GLN A 401 -25.40 6.38 0.78
CA GLN A 401 -26.71 6.78 1.30
C GLN A 401 -26.82 6.60 2.82
N ARG A 402 -26.15 5.59 3.40
CA ARG A 402 -26.18 5.29 4.83
C ARG A 402 -25.14 6.06 5.62
N ASP A 403 -23.93 6.15 5.07
CA ASP A 403 -22.77 6.76 5.69
C ASP A 403 -21.85 7.36 4.63
N TRP A 404 -22.21 8.57 4.19
CA TRP A 404 -21.43 9.29 3.19
C TRP A 404 -20.02 9.65 3.66
N LYS A 405 -19.76 9.72 4.97
CA LYS A 405 -18.45 10.09 5.52
C LYS A 405 -17.45 8.95 5.30
N HIS A 406 -17.82 7.75 5.76
CA HIS A 406 -17.00 6.56 5.53
C HIS A 406 -16.98 6.18 4.03
N GLY A 407 -18.10 6.36 3.32
CA GLY A 407 -18.16 6.20 1.87
C GLY A 407 -17.15 7.09 1.14
N LEU A 408 -17.08 8.38 1.47
CA LEU A 408 -16.13 9.31 0.85
C LEU A 408 -14.68 9.02 1.24
N ALA A 409 -14.40 8.63 2.48
CA ALA A 409 -13.05 8.27 2.92
C ALA A 409 -12.51 7.03 2.17
N ILE A 410 -13.34 5.99 2.00
CA ILE A 410 -12.97 4.79 1.23
C ILE A 410 -12.84 5.11 -0.26
N PHE A 411 -13.74 5.96 -0.79
CA PHE A 411 -13.62 6.43 -2.17
C PHE A 411 -12.32 7.20 -2.39
N ALA A 412 -11.89 8.02 -1.43
CA ALA A 412 -10.61 8.71 -1.49
C ALA A 412 -9.45 7.71 -1.54
N LEU A 413 -9.47 6.63 -0.73
CA LEU A 413 -8.48 5.56 -0.84
C LEU A 413 -8.48 4.95 -2.24
N PHE A 414 -9.63 4.53 -2.77
CA PHE A 414 -9.77 3.97 -4.12
C PHE A 414 -9.25 4.91 -5.22
N PHE A 415 -9.60 6.20 -5.12
CA PHE A 415 -9.15 7.23 -6.06
C PHE A 415 -7.63 7.43 -5.99
N MET A 416 -7.09 7.54 -4.78
CA MET A 416 -5.66 7.76 -4.54
C MET A 416 -4.81 6.58 -5.00
N THR A 417 -5.25 5.34 -4.76
CA THR A 417 -4.52 4.13 -5.18
C THR A 417 -4.84 3.68 -6.61
N GLY A 418 -5.63 4.44 -7.35
CA GLY A 418 -6.04 4.13 -8.72
C GLY A 418 -5.82 5.31 -9.66
N LEU A 419 -6.90 6.05 -9.94
CA LEU A 419 -6.90 7.13 -10.93
C LEU A 419 -5.87 8.25 -10.64
N ALA A 420 -5.63 8.57 -9.36
CA ALA A 420 -4.65 9.60 -9.00
C ALA A 420 -3.21 9.22 -9.40
N ILE A 421 -2.87 7.93 -9.35
CA ILE A 421 -1.56 7.42 -9.77
C ILE A 421 -1.35 7.65 -11.27
N ILE A 422 -2.38 7.44 -12.10
CA ILE A 422 -2.30 7.70 -13.54
C ILE A 422 -2.03 9.18 -13.81
N ILE A 423 -2.70 10.05 -13.04
CA ILE A 423 -2.53 11.50 -13.17
C ILE A 423 -1.10 11.89 -12.81
N TYR A 424 -0.56 11.32 -11.74
CA TYR A 424 0.79 11.57 -11.23
C TYR A 424 1.89 10.99 -12.13
N LEU A 425 1.83 9.69 -12.43
CA LEU A 425 2.84 9.00 -13.22
C LEU A 425 2.93 9.53 -14.65
N ASN A 426 1.81 10.04 -15.18
CA ASN A 426 1.70 10.56 -16.55
C ASN A 426 2.44 9.65 -17.54
N GLN A 427 2.03 8.38 -17.59
CA GLN A 427 2.81 7.31 -18.22
C GLN A 427 3.09 7.56 -19.72
N PRO A 428 4.32 7.27 -20.20
CA PRO A 428 4.68 7.30 -21.63
C PRO A 428 3.99 6.25 -22.47
#